data_AF-A0A0R0MAS3-F1
#
_entry.id   AF-A0A0R0MAS3-F1
#
_cell.length_a   1.000
_cell.length_b   1.000
_cell.length_c   1.000
_cell.angle_alpha   90.00
_cell.angle_beta   90.00
_cell.angle_gamma   90.00
#
_symmetry.space_group_name_H-M   'P 1'
#
loop_
_entity.id
_entity.type
_entity.pdbx_description
1 polymer ?
#
loop_
_entity_poly.entity_id
_entity_poly.type
_entity_poly.pdbx_seq_one_letter_code
_entity_poly.pdbx_strand_id
1 'polypeptide(L)'
;MLPAEIEKPLSLIELQCEAVAAAVATGELLMLENASNALQQAALDFSGLMDRLGGAQQAGPELRARLKKLAVQLNIQRENLIRRSVVVERALHAMVPATRKSTYAAPAGRAGGYKAFSA
;
A
#
# COMPACT_ATOMS: atom_id res chain seq x y z
N MET A 1 -30.84 7.62 6.70
CA MET A 1 -30.87 6.54 7.70
C MET A 1 -30.73 5.24 6.95
N LEU A 2 -29.52 4.69 6.96
CA LEU A 2 -29.22 3.41 6.32
C LEU A 2 -29.82 2.25 7.13
N PRO A 3 -30.18 1.13 6.49
CA PRO A 3 -30.56 -0.09 7.19
C PRO A 3 -29.44 -0.54 8.13
N ALA A 4 -29.79 -0.96 9.34
CA ALA A 4 -28.82 -1.40 10.35
C ALA A 4 -27.89 -2.53 9.85
N GLU A 5 -28.40 -3.36 8.93
CA GLU A 5 -27.69 -4.44 8.27
C GLU A 5 -26.52 -3.97 7.40
N ILE A 6 -26.60 -2.76 6.84
CA ILE A 6 -25.56 -2.13 6.01
C ILE A 6 -24.68 -1.20 6.86
N GLU A 7 -25.30 -0.52 7.83
CA GLU A 7 -24.64 0.46 8.70
C GLU A 7 -23.50 -0.17 9.52
N LYS A 8 -23.73 -1.35 10.11
CA LYS A 8 -22.75 -2.05 10.94
C LYS A 8 -21.51 -2.48 10.15
N PRO A 9 -21.61 -3.21 9.02
CA PRO A 9 -20.43 -3.60 8.26
C PRO A 9 -19.72 -2.40 7.60
N LEU A 10 -20.46 -1.36 7.19
CA LEU A 10 -19.85 -0.13 6.68
C LEU A 10 -19.02 0.60 7.74
N SER A 11 -19.55 0.73 8.95
CA SER A 11 -18.83 1.35 10.07
C SER A 11 -17.61 0.53 10.46
N LEU A 12 -17.66 -0.80 10.31
CA LEU A 12 -16.51 -1.66 10.53
C LEU A 12 -15.42 -1.45 9.48
N ILE A 13 -15.76 -1.27 8.20
CA ILE A 13 -14.79 -0.91 7.15
C ILE A 13 -14.14 0.45 7.46
N GLU A 14 -14.94 1.44 7.87
CA GLU A 14 -14.42 2.77 8.25
C GLU A 14 -13.42 2.68 9.40
N LEU A 15 -13.74 1.89 10.44
CA LEU A 15 -12.82 1.63 11.55
C LEU A 15 -11.52 0.96 11.08
N GLN A 16 -11.60 -0.04 10.19
CA GLN A 16 -10.41 -0.70 9.67
C GLN A 16 -9.57 0.23 8.79
N CYS A 17 -10.19 1.11 8.01
CA CYS A 17 -9.48 2.16 7.29
C CYS A 17 -8.71 3.08 8.23
N GLU A 18 -9.31 3.49 9.35
CA GLU A 18 -8.60 4.30 10.36
C GLU A 18 -7.44 3.53 11.01
N ALA A 19 -7.62 2.25 11.29
CA ALA A 19 -6.55 1.38 11.81
C ALA A 19 -5.36 1.29 10.83
N VAL A 20 -5.62 1.14 9.52
CA VAL A 20 -4.58 1.17 8.49
C VAL A 20 -3.88 2.54 8.46
N ALA A 21 -4.62 3.64 8.55
CA ALA A 21 -4.03 4.98 8.60
C ALA A 21 -3.06 5.13 9.79
N ALA A 22 -3.49 4.67 10.97
CA ALA A 22 -2.67 4.69 12.18
C ALA A 22 -1.43 3.80 12.05
N ALA A 23 -1.57 2.60 11.47
CA ALA A 23 -0.45 1.69 11.24
C ALA A 23 0.58 2.26 10.24
N VAL A 24 0.12 2.91 9.17
CA VAL A 24 0.99 3.60 8.21
C VAL A 24 1.76 4.76 8.87
N ALA A 25 1.10 5.50 9.77
CA ALA A 25 1.71 6.62 10.49
C ALA A 25 2.75 6.15 11.51
N THR A 26 2.43 5.14 12.33
CA THR A 26 3.34 4.57 13.34
C THR A 26 4.50 3.81 12.71
N GLY A 27 4.28 3.17 11.56
CA GLY A 27 5.31 2.41 10.86
C GLY A 27 5.54 1.01 11.37
N GLU A 28 4.66 0.52 12.23
CA GLU A 28 4.71 -0.86 12.71
C GLU A 28 4.20 -1.81 11.62
N LEU A 29 5.12 -2.61 11.07
CA LEU A 29 4.84 -3.51 9.94
C LEU A 29 3.80 -4.58 10.28
N LEU A 30 3.88 -5.16 11.48
CA LEU A 30 2.93 -6.18 11.93
C LEU A 30 1.52 -5.61 12.11
N MET A 31 1.41 -4.39 12.66
CA MET A 31 0.14 -3.69 12.79
C MET A 31 -0.46 -3.35 11.43
N LEU A 32 0.39 -2.93 10.47
CA LEU A 32 -0.03 -2.63 9.11
C LEU A 32 -0.54 -3.88 8.39
N GLU A 33 0.17 -5.00 8.48
CA GLU A 33 -0.25 -6.29 7.90
C GLU A 33 -1.60 -6.74 8.48
N ASN A 34 -1.73 -6.74 9.80
CA ASN A 34 -2.97 -7.12 10.48
C ASN A 34 -4.14 -6.21 10.09
N ALA A 35 -3.94 -4.89 10.11
CA ALA A 35 -4.98 -3.94 9.72
C ALA A 35 -5.37 -4.06 8.24
N SER A 36 -4.41 -4.33 7.36
CA SER A 36 -4.67 -4.54 5.92
C SER A 36 -5.49 -5.81 5.67
N ASN A 37 -5.14 -6.91 6.34
CA ASN A 37 -5.87 -8.17 6.24
C ASN A 37 -7.29 -8.03 6.80
N ALA A 38 -7.45 -7.35 7.94
CA ALA A 38 -8.76 -7.08 8.54
C ALA A 38 -9.63 -6.19 7.63
N LEU A 39 -9.06 -5.17 7.01
CA LEU A 39 -9.76 -4.32 6.05
C LEU A 39 -10.19 -5.08 4.80
N GLN A 40 -9.31 -5.96 4.26
CA GLN A 40 -9.64 -6.80 3.12
C GLN A 40 -10.83 -7.72 3.44
N GLN A 41 -10.79 -8.41 4.59
CA GLN A 41 -11.88 -9.30 5.00
C GLN A 41 -13.20 -8.52 5.16
N ALA A 42 -13.17 -7.37 5.84
CA ALA A 42 -14.34 -6.52 6.01
C ALA A 42 -14.93 -6.04 4.67
N ALA A 43 -14.08 -5.70 3.71
CA ALA A 43 -14.50 -5.28 2.38
C ALA A 43 -15.13 -6.43 1.58
N LEU A 44 -14.58 -7.65 1.67
CA LEU A 44 -15.15 -8.85 1.04
C LEU A 44 -16.51 -9.20 1.65
N ASP A 45 -16.61 -9.19 2.98
CA ASP A 45 -17.86 -9.47 3.70
C ASP A 45 -18.95 -8.45 3.33
N PHE A 46 -18.58 -7.16 3.24
CA PHE A 46 -19.49 -6.11 2.80
C PHE A 46 -19.91 -6.24 1.34
N SER A 47 -18.98 -6.59 0.44
CA SER A 47 -19.31 -6.85 -0.97
C SER A 47 -20.31 -8.00 -1.09
N GLY A 48 -20.06 -9.10 -0.37
CA GLY A 48 -20.97 -10.25 -0.37
C GLY A 48 -22.34 -9.93 0.23
N LEU A 49 -22.40 -9.05 1.24
CA LEU A 49 -23.66 -8.55 1.80
C LEU A 49 -24.40 -7.67 0.78
N MET A 50 -23.70 -6.76 0.10
CA MET A 50 -24.29 -5.92 -0.94
C MET A 50 -24.83 -6.74 -2.11
N ASP A 51 -24.13 -7.78 -2.53
CA ASP A 51 -24.59 -8.68 -3.61
C ASP A 51 -25.90 -9.39 -3.22
N ARG A 52 -26.02 -9.84 -1.96
CA ARG A 52 -27.25 -10.48 -1.45
C ARG A 52 -28.44 -9.52 -1.35
N LEU A 53 -28.19 -8.24 -1.08
CA LEU A 53 -29.22 -7.22 -0.93
C LEU A 53 -29.69 -6.62 -2.26
N GLY A 54 -29.16 -7.08 -3.41
CA GLY A 54 -29.53 -6.54 -4.73
C GLY A 54 -28.58 -5.44 -5.23
N GLY A 55 -27.37 -5.36 -4.68
CA GLY A 55 -26.27 -4.56 -5.20
C GLY A 55 -26.47 -3.05 -5.12
N ALA A 56 -25.84 -2.33 -6.06
CA ALA A 56 -25.77 -0.86 -6.08
C ALA A 56 -27.14 -0.15 -6.25
N GLN A 57 -28.21 -0.89 -6.58
CA GLN A 57 -29.57 -0.36 -6.67
C GLN A 57 -30.15 0.00 -5.29
N GLN A 58 -29.69 -0.68 -4.23
CA GLN A 58 -30.02 -0.30 -2.84
C GLN A 58 -29.06 0.76 -2.27
N ALA A 59 -28.01 1.13 -3.01
CA ALA A 59 -27.08 2.15 -2.56
C ALA A 59 -27.70 3.55 -2.68
N GLY A 60 -28.37 3.97 -1.62
CA GLY A 60 -28.86 5.33 -1.45
C GLY A 60 -27.73 6.38 -1.44
N PRO A 61 -28.08 7.69 -1.52
CA PRO A 61 -27.10 8.77 -1.60
C PRO A 61 -26.13 8.80 -0.41
N GLU A 62 -26.61 8.46 0.79
CA GLU A 62 -25.82 8.37 2.02
C GLU A 62 -24.73 7.29 1.93
N LEU A 63 -25.09 6.08 1.47
CA LEU A 63 -24.14 4.98 1.29
C LEU A 63 -23.06 5.34 0.27
N ARG A 64 -23.45 5.92 -0.86
CA ARG A 64 -22.52 6.33 -1.93
C ARG A 64 -21.54 7.40 -1.43
N ALA A 65 -22.00 8.35 -0.62
CA ALA A 65 -21.14 9.38 -0.05
C ALA A 65 -20.06 8.78 0.86
N ARG A 66 -20.44 7.84 1.74
CA ARG A 66 -19.50 7.15 2.64
C ARG A 66 -18.51 6.26 1.88
N LEU A 67 -18.99 5.48 0.90
CA LEU A 67 -18.11 4.69 0.04
C LEU A 67 -17.11 5.55 -0.75
N LYS A 68 -17.55 6.72 -1.24
CA LYS A 68 -16.65 7.68 -1.90
C LYS A 68 -15.59 8.22 -0.93
N LYS A 69 -15.97 8.54 0.31
CA LYS A 69 -15.03 8.96 1.36
C LYS A 69 -14.00 7.87 1.65
N LEU A 70 -14.43 6.62 1.79
CA LEU A 70 -13.57 5.45 1.96
C LEU A 70 -12.58 5.29 0.81
N ALA A 71 -13.05 5.40 -0.43
CA ALA A 71 -12.19 5.30 -1.62
C ALA A 71 -11.10 6.38 -1.65
N VAL A 72 -11.44 7.62 -1.26
CA VAL A 72 -10.46 8.72 -1.14
C VAL A 72 -9.43 8.41 -0.05
N GLN A 73 -9.87 7.94 1.13
CA GLN A 73 -8.97 7.60 2.23
C GLN A 73 -8.00 6.46 1.84
N LEU A 74 -8.50 5.42 1.17
CA LEU A 74 -7.68 4.32 0.66
C LEU A 74 -6.63 4.79 -0.35
N ASN A 75 -7.00 5.72 -1.24
CA ASN A 75 -6.05 6.27 -2.20
C ASN A 75 -4.91 7.04 -1.50
N ILE A 76 -5.23 7.84 -0.48
CA ILE A 76 -4.24 8.55 0.34
C ILE A 76 -3.30 7.56 1.04
N GLN A 77 -3.83 6.48 1.61
CA GLN A 77 -3.01 5.45 2.25
C GLN A 77 -2.07 4.77 1.26
N ARG A 78 -2.56 4.46 0.05
CA ARG A 78 -1.74 3.89 -1.02
C ARG A 78 -0.59 4.82 -1.41
N GLU A 79 -0.85 6.11 -1.54
CA GLU A 79 0.21 7.09 -1.83
C GLU A 79 1.25 7.17 -0.72
N ASN A 80 0.82 7.16 0.55
CA ASN A 80 1.74 7.16 1.70
C ASN A 80 2.63 5.91 1.73
N LEU A 81 2.07 4.73 1.42
CA LEU A 81 2.82 3.48 1.31
C LEU A 81 3.86 3.54 0.18
N ILE A 82 3.50 4.07 -1.00
CA ILE A 82 4.43 4.24 -2.13
C ILE A 82 5.58 5.19 -1.76
N ARG A 83 5.28 6.32 -1.09
CA ARG A 83 6.34 7.24 -0.64
C ARG A 83 7.27 6.56 0.36
N ARG A 84 6.71 5.73 1.25
CA ARG A 84 7.48 5.00 2.25
C ARG A 84 8.35 3.90 1.63
N SER A 85 7.89 3.19 0.61
CA SER A 85 8.70 2.19 -0.08
C SER A 85 9.96 2.80 -0.70
N VAL A 86 9.86 4.00 -1.27
CA VAL A 86 11.02 4.75 -1.81
C VAL A 86 12.01 5.13 -0.70
N VAL A 87 11.53 5.56 0.47
CA VAL A 87 12.40 5.87 1.61
C VAL A 87 13.12 4.62 2.10
N VAL A 88 12.41 3.49 2.22
CA VAL A 88 12.99 2.20 2.60
C VAL A 88 14.03 1.73 1.59
N GLU A 89 13.74 1.83 0.29
CA GLU A 89 14.69 1.48 -0.78
C GLU A 89 15.95 2.35 -0.74
N ARG A 90 15.81 3.66 -0.51
CA ARG A 90 16.97 4.56 -0.35
C ARG A 90 17.79 4.23 0.89
N ALA A 91 17.15 3.91 2.02
CA ALA A 91 17.84 3.48 3.23
C ALA A 91 18.57 2.15 3.01
N LEU A 92 17.94 1.19 2.33
CA LEU A 92 18.56 -0.08 1.93
C LEU A 92 19.78 0.16 1.03
N HIS A 93 19.66 1.02 0.02
CA HIS A 93 20.77 1.42 -0.85
C HIS A 93 21.90 2.15 -0.10
N ALA A 94 21.63 2.79 1.04
CA ALA A 94 22.65 3.41 1.88
C ALA A 94 23.38 2.38 2.74
N MET A 95 22.66 1.43 3.34
CA MET A 95 23.23 0.39 4.21
C MET A 95 23.91 -0.75 3.44
N VAL A 96 23.37 -1.11 2.27
CA VAL A 96 23.88 -2.19 1.44
C VAL A 96 24.12 -1.66 0.03
N PRO A 97 25.26 -0.99 -0.24
CA PRO A 97 25.54 -0.39 -1.55
C PRO A 97 25.48 -1.37 -2.72
N ALA A 98 25.69 -2.67 -2.47
CA ALA A 98 25.56 -3.75 -3.46
C ALA A 98 24.14 -3.94 -4.01
N THR A 99 23.11 -3.41 -3.35
CA THR A 99 21.73 -3.42 -3.84
C THR A 99 21.45 -2.31 -4.86
N ARG A 100 22.36 -1.34 -5.02
CA ARG A 100 22.24 -0.31 -6.06
C ARG A 100 22.48 -0.96 -7.43
N LYS A 101 21.58 -0.72 -8.38
CA LYS A 101 21.90 -0.91 -9.80
C LYS A 101 23.08 0.02 -10.13
N SER A 102 24.22 -0.55 -10.47
CA SER A 102 25.43 0.22 -10.77
C SER A 102 25.22 1.02 -12.05
N THR A 103 25.06 2.34 -11.92
CA THR A 103 24.99 3.27 -13.05
C THR A 103 26.33 3.37 -13.79
N TYR A 104 27.42 2.91 -13.16
CA TYR A 104 28.77 2.88 -13.72
C TYR A 104 29.42 1.52 -13.48
N ALA A 105 28.75 0.43 -13.84
CA ALA A 105 29.51 -0.79 -14.14
C ALA A 105 30.38 -0.45 -15.35
N ALA A 106 31.62 -0.02 -15.09
CA ALA A 106 32.64 0.06 -16.12
C ALA A 106 32.66 -1.32 -16.80
N PRO A 107 32.63 -1.39 -18.14
CA PRO A 107 32.76 -2.68 -18.80
C PRO A 107 34.06 -3.30 -18.31
N ALA A 108 33.95 -4.43 -17.63
CA ALA A 108 35.08 -5.28 -17.29
C ALA A 108 35.77 -5.65 -18.61
N GLY A 109 36.81 -4.91 -18.98
CA GLY A 109 37.42 -5.03 -20.29
C GLY A 109 38.67 -4.16 -20.43
N ARG A 110 39.81 -4.78 -20.16
CA ARG A 110 41.20 -4.36 -20.45
C ARG A 110 41.88 -3.42 -19.45
N ALA A 111 42.12 -3.96 -18.25
CA ALA A 111 43.44 -3.82 -17.66
C ALA A 111 44.30 -4.98 -18.20
N GLY A 112 45.23 -4.70 -19.10
CA GLY A 112 46.14 -5.71 -19.64
C GLY A 112 47.07 -5.13 -20.69
N GLY A 113 48.28 -4.76 -20.28
CA GLY A 113 49.37 -4.49 -21.23
C GLY A 113 50.24 -3.26 -20.95
N TYR A 114 50.63 -2.99 -19.70
CA TYR A 114 51.90 -2.31 -19.50
C TYR A 114 53.02 -3.30 -19.88
N LYS A 115 53.62 -3.13 -21.06
CA LYS A 115 54.93 -3.71 -21.35
C LYS A 115 55.88 -2.57 -21.70
N ALA A 116 56.70 -2.23 -20.71
CA ALA A 116 57.91 -1.45 -20.88
C ALA A 116 58.98 -2.26 -21.64
N PHE A 117 59.92 -1.52 -22.24
CA PHE A 117 61.27 -1.85 -22.74
C PHE A 117 61.54 -2.19 -24.23
N SER A 118 62.41 -1.32 -24.79
CA SER A 118 63.56 -1.49 -25.71
C SER A 118 63.36 -1.97 -27.16
N ALA A 119 63.69 -1.11 -28.14
CA ALA A 119 64.98 -1.08 -28.86
C ALA A 119 65.11 0.25 -29.63
#